data_AF-A0A350XHB5-F1
#
_entry.id   AF-A0A350XHB5-F1
#
_cell.length_a   1.000
_cell.length_b   1.000
_cell.length_c   1.000
_cell.angle_alpha   90.00
_cell.angle_beta   90.00
_cell.angle_gamma   90.00
#
_symmetry.space_group_name_H-M   'P 1'
#
loop_
_entity.id
_entity.type
_entity.pdbx_description
1 polymer ?
#
loop_
_entity_poly.entity_id
_entity_poly.type
_entity_poly.pdbx_seq_one_letter_code
_entity_poly.pdbx_strand_id
1 'polypeptide(L)' 'TECRSNPAKRSNGVSRYTSTKNRRNTTARLELKKFCTHCNKHTVHKEIK' A
#
# COMPACT_ATOMS: atom_id res chain seq x y z
N THR A 1 -1.17 4.37 0.95
CA THR A 1 -1.49 3.33 1.95
C THR A 1 -2.30 3.96 3.06
N GLU A 2 -3.52 3.46 3.27
CA GLU A 2 -4.43 3.91 4.33
C GLU A 2 -3.84 3.80 5.74
N CYS A 3 -2.77 3.00 5.88
CA CYS A 3 -1.94 2.91 7.06
C CYS A 3 -1.42 4.27 7.57
N ARG A 4 -1.27 5.32 6.74
CA ARG A 4 -0.76 6.63 7.23
C ARG A 4 -1.71 7.32 8.22
N SER A 5 -3.00 7.29 7.95
CA SER A 5 -4.02 8.04 8.70
C SER A 5 -4.69 7.21 9.80
N ASN A 6 -4.37 5.92 9.92
CA ASN A 6 -4.96 5.05 10.93
C ASN A 6 -4.37 5.35 12.33
N PRO A 7 -5.14 5.77 13.34
CA PRO A 7 -4.63 5.98 14.70
C PRO A 7 -4.37 4.65 15.44
N ALA A 8 -5.07 3.57 15.06
CA ALA A 8 -4.91 2.24 15.67
C ALA A 8 -3.82 1.41 14.97
N LYS A 9 -2.58 1.90 14.94
CA LYS A 9 -1.42 1.13 14.44
C LYS A 9 -0.78 0.37 15.60
N ARG A 10 -0.35 -0.87 15.32
CA ARG A 10 0.42 -1.69 16.25
C ARG A 10 1.85 -1.17 16.44
N SER A 11 2.43 -0.60 15.38
CA SER A 11 3.79 -0.06 15.41
C SER A 11 3.94 1.17 14.53
N ASN A 12 4.92 2.00 14.87
CA ASN A 12 5.26 3.19 14.11
C ASN A 12 5.90 2.76 12.78
N GLY A 13 5.39 3.31 11.66
CA GLY A 13 5.91 3.00 10.33
C GLY A 13 4.83 2.97 9.24
N VAL A 14 5.26 2.76 7.99
CA VAL A 14 4.38 2.63 6.82
C VAL A 14 4.85 1.46 5.96
N SER A 15 3.95 0.51 5.71
CA SER A 15 4.24 -0.62 4.82
C SER A 15 4.25 -0.15 3.36
N ARG A 16 5.28 -0.56 2.62
CA ARG A 16 5.44 -0.29 1.18
C ARG A 16 5.91 -1.56 0.49
N TYR A 17 5.37 -1.80 -0.69
CA TYR A 17 5.76 -2.89 -1.57
C TYR A 17 6.41 -2.34 -2.82
N THR A 18 7.40 -3.06 -3.33
CA THR A 18 7.98 -2.84 -4.65
C THR A 18 7.34 -3.81 -5.62
N SER A 19 6.79 -3.29 -6.71
CA SER A 19 6.19 -4.10 -7.78
C SER A 19 6.49 -3.45 -9.12
N THR A 20 6.75 -4.27 -10.12
CA THR A 20 6.86 -3.81 -11.50
C THR A 20 5.47 -3.76 -12.12
N LYS A 21 5.21 -2.75 -12.96
CA LYS A 21 4.01 -2.68 -13.79
C LYS A 21 4.39 -2.35 -15.22
N ASN A 22 3.67 -2.93 -16.18
CA ASN A 22 3.83 -2.55 -17.58
C ASN A 22 3.01 -1.28 -17.85
N ARG A 23 3.70 -0.13 -17.96
CA ARG A 23 3.07 1.19 -18.20
C ARG A 23 2.33 1.27 -19.55
N ARG A 24 2.67 0.45 -20.54
CA ARG A 24 1.98 0.43 -21.85
C ARG A 24 0.59 -0.20 -21.73
N ASN A 25 0.49 -1.32 -21.00
CA ASN A 25 -0.77 -2.06 -20.84
C ASN A 25 -1.62 -1.54 -19.69
N THR A 26 -0.98 -1.00 -18.63
CA THR A 26 -1.63 -0.49 -17.43
C THR A 26 -1.20 0.96 -17.16
N THR A 27 -1.94 1.89 -17.76
CA THR A 27 -1.71 3.33 -17.64
C THR A 27 -2.22 3.88 -16.31
N ALA A 28 -3.28 3.31 -15.76
CA ALA A 28 -3.86 3.68 -14.48
C ALA A 28 -2.89 3.46 -13.30
N ARG A 29 -3.13 4.18 -12.21
CA ARG A 29 -2.42 3.97 -10.95
C ARG A 29 -2.79 2.63 -10.36
N LEU A 30 -1.78 1.89 -9.91
CA LEU A 30 -2.01 0.57 -9.32
C LEU A 30 -2.52 0.70 -7.88
N GLU A 31 -3.65 0.06 -7.59
CA GLU A 31 -4.20 -0.09 -6.24
C GLU A 31 -4.33 -1.57 -5.91
N LEU A 32 -3.54 -2.06 -4.95
CA LEU A 32 -3.53 -3.47 -4.56
C LEU A 32 -3.89 -3.64 -3.10
N LYS A 33 -4.77 -4.60 -2.79
CA LYS A 33 -5.05 -5.02 -1.42
C LYS A 33 -3.93 -5.95 -0.95
N LYS A 34 -3.02 -5.43 -0.12
CA LYS A 34 -1.89 -6.17 0.45
C LYS A 34 -1.91 -6.09 1.97
N PHE A 35 -1.26 -7.06 2.62
CA PHE A 35 -1.15 -7.08 4.06
C PHE A 35 -0.31 -5.89 4.56
N CYS A 36 -0.64 -5.35 5.72
CA CYS A 36 0.14 -4.30 6.36
C CYS A 36 0.61 -4.80 7.74
N THR A 37 1.91 -4.96 7.90
CA THR A 37 2.53 -5.43 9.17
C THR A 37 2.25 -4.49 10.34
N HIS A 38 2.20 -3.17 10.09
CA HIS A 38 1.95 -2.16 11.13
C HIS A 38 0.49 -2.10 11.60
N CYS A 39 -0.47 -2.47 10.75
CA CYS A 39 -1.90 -2.48 11.10
C CYS A 39 -2.44 -3.90 11.37
N ASN A 40 -1.63 -4.94 11.16
CA ASN A 40 -2.01 -6.35 11.20
C ASN A 40 -3.27 -6.69 10.40
N LYS A 41 -3.50 -5.99 9.28
CA LYS A 41 -4.68 -6.15 8.42
C LYS A 41 -4.35 -5.87 6.96
N HIS A 42 -5.18 -6.38 6.05
CA HIS A 42 -5.07 -6.05 4.64
C HIS A 42 -5.60 -4.64 4.37
N THR A 43 -4.78 -3.80 3.76
CA THR A 43 -5.13 -2.42 3.41
C THR A 43 -4.87 -2.15 1.94
N VAL A 44 -5.50 -1.11 1.38
CA VAL A 44 -5.23 -0.70 0.00
C VAL A 44 -3.87 0.02 -0.08
N HIS A 45 -2.98 -0.54 -0.88
CA HIS A 45 -1.67 0.00 -1.21
C HIS A 45 -1.76 0.65 -2.59
N LYS A 46 -1.60 1.97 -2.63
CA LYS A 46 -1.61 2.77 -3.85
C LYS A 46 -0.18 3.00 -4.33
N GLU A 47 0.02 3.00 -5.64
CA GLU A 47 1.27 3.38 -6.29
C GLU A 47 1.70 4.79 -5.85
N ILE A 48 2.96 4.93 -5.49
CA ILE A 48 3.60 6.19 -5.10
C ILE A 48 4.56 6.57 -6.23
N LYS A 49 4.58 7.86 -6.58
CA LYS A 49 5.46 8.41 -7.64
C LYS A 49 6.93 8.32 -7.23
#